data_AF-A0A7Z9BI41-F1
#
_entry.id   AF-A0A7Z9BI41-F1
#
_cell.length_a   1.000
_cell.length_b   1.000
_cell.length_c   1.000
_cell.angle_alpha   90.00
_cell.angle_beta   90.00
_cell.angle_gamma   90.00
#
_symmetry.space_group_name_H-M   'P 1'
#
loop_
_entity.id
_entity.type
_entity.pdbx_description
1 polymer ?
#
loop_
_entity_poly.entity_id
_entity_poly.type
_entity_poly.pdbx_seq_one_letter_code
_entity_poly.pdbx_strand_id
1 'polypeptide(L)'
;MADLSGTWLGTYWQQGVPTRFEVTFIQSGNTLAGNILDEGYLGEAQITGTVMGRGVSFIKQYLTTSPDPVSYTGILSEDENYIQGQWEIRRLFSGTWEAYRGEDNLSLEFNNKIVEKVPVLSSAIAD
;
A
#
# COMPACT_ATOMS: atom_id res chain seq x y z
N MET A 1 -8.94 -18.59 -6.29
CA MET A 1 -7.66 -17.95 -5.92
C MET A 1 -7.95 -16.47 -5.91
N ALA A 2 -7.52 -15.74 -4.89
CA ALA A 2 -7.84 -14.33 -4.83
C ALA A 2 -7.10 -13.54 -5.93
N ASP A 3 -7.71 -12.44 -6.38
CA ASP A 3 -7.13 -11.55 -7.39
C ASP A 3 -6.60 -10.26 -6.74
N LEU A 4 -5.28 -10.08 -6.78
CA LEU A 4 -4.62 -8.88 -6.26
C LEU A 4 -4.38 -7.83 -7.34
N SER A 5 -4.75 -8.09 -8.59
CA SER A 5 -4.47 -7.18 -9.71
C SER A 5 -5.07 -5.79 -9.48
N GLY A 6 -4.32 -4.77 -9.90
CA GLY A 6 -4.71 -3.37 -9.79
C GLY A 6 -3.85 -2.59 -8.80
N THR A 7 -4.30 -1.37 -8.49
CA THR A 7 -3.58 -0.42 -7.65
C THR A 7 -3.98 -0.58 -6.19
N TRP A 8 -2.99 -0.50 -5.32
CA TRP A 8 -3.14 -0.53 -3.87
C TRP A 8 -2.36 0.60 -3.23
N LEU A 9 -2.93 1.18 -2.18
CA LEU A 9 -2.28 2.18 -1.35
C LEU A 9 -1.90 1.54 -0.03
N GLY A 10 -0.60 1.51 0.25
CA GLY A 10 -0.06 0.84 1.42
C GLY A 10 0.66 1.75 2.37
N THR A 11 0.86 1.24 3.58
CA THR A 11 1.72 1.82 4.60
C THR A 11 2.54 0.70 5.23
N TYR A 12 3.83 0.92 5.41
CA TYR A 12 4.67 0.06 6.25
C TYR A 12 5.25 0.86 7.41
N TRP A 13 5.55 0.17 8.49
CA TRP A 13 6.11 0.80 9.69
C TRP A 13 7.52 0.28 9.94
N GLN A 14 8.47 1.20 10.09
CA GLN A 14 9.81 0.90 10.57
C GLN A 14 10.00 1.57 11.92
N GLN A 15 10.16 0.77 12.98
CA GLN A 15 10.31 1.28 14.35
C GLN A 15 9.17 2.25 14.74
N GLY A 16 7.94 1.96 14.28
CA GLY A 16 6.76 2.79 14.54
C GLY A 16 6.59 3.99 13.62
N VAL A 17 7.57 4.31 12.76
CA VAL A 17 7.45 5.40 11.77
C VAL A 17 6.76 4.89 10.52
N PRO A 18 5.59 5.44 10.12
CA PRO A 18 4.90 5.04 8.91
C PRO A 18 5.58 5.58 7.66
N THR A 19 5.56 4.82 6.58
CA THR A 19 5.90 5.28 5.23
C THR A 19 4.85 4.76 4.26
N ARG A 20 4.27 5.67 3.47
CA ARG A 20 3.25 5.36 2.48
C ARG A 20 3.88 4.92 1.17
N PHE A 21 3.17 4.07 0.44
CA PHE A 21 3.55 3.68 -0.90
C PHE A 21 2.31 3.40 -1.75
N GLU A 22 2.48 3.53 -3.06
CA GLU A 22 1.54 3.01 -4.05
C GLU A 22 2.16 1.78 -4.71
N VAL A 23 1.35 0.73 -4.91
CA VAL A 23 1.77 -0.45 -5.66
C VAL A 23 0.74 -0.78 -6.74
N THR A 24 1.21 -1.09 -7.94
CA THR A 24 0.38 -1.69 -8.99
C THR A 24 0.76 -3.15 -9.15
N PHE A 25 -0.15 -4.05 -8.78
CA PHE A 25 0.03 -5.49 -8.92
C PHE A 25 -0.50 -5.98 -10.27
N ILE A 26 0.27 -6.88 -10.88
CA ILE A 26 -0.07 -7.63 -12.09
C ILE A 26 0.04 -9.11 -11.73
N GLN A 27 -1.11 -9.79 -11.66
CA GLN A 27 -1.17 -11.21 -11.32
C GLN A 27 -1.38 -12.06 -12.59
N SER A 28 -0.59 -13.14 -12.72
CA SER A 28 -0.75 -14.14 -13.78
C SER A 28 -0.72 -15.52 -13.15
N GLY A 29 -1.90 -16.10 -12.93
CA GLY A 29 -2.05 -17.32 -12.13
C GLY A 29 -1.59 -17.09 -10.70
N ASN A 30 -0.57 -17.84 -10.26
CA ASN A 30 0.01 -17.72 -8.92
C ASN A 30 1.17 -16.72 -8.88
N THR A 31 1.63 -16.18 -10.02
CA THR A 31 2.76 -15.24 -10.06
C THR A 31 2.25 -13.82 -9.90
N LEU A 32 2.99 -13.02 -9.12
CA LEU A 32 2.73 -11.62 -8.87
C LEU A 32 3.93 -10.79 -9.30
N ALA A 33 3.70 -9.75 -10.08
CA ALA A 33 4.69 -8.75 -10.44
C ALA A 33 4.11 -7.35 -10.24
N GLY A 34 4.94 -6.32 -10.25
CA GLY A 34 4.44 -4.96 -10.10
C GLY A 34 5.51 -3.91 -9.90
N ASN A 35 5.06 -2.67 -9.78
CA ASN A 35 5.90 -1.52 -9.47
C ASN A 35 5.39 -0.86 -8.18
N ILE A 36 6.31 -0.40 -7.35
CA ILE A 36 6.06 0.36 -6.12
C ILE A 36 6.66 1.75 -6.26
N LEU A 37 5.96 2.75 -5.74
CA LEU A 37 6.49 4.08 -5.48
C LEU A 37 6.36 4.40 -3.99
N ASP A 38 7.48 4.48 -3.28
CA ASP A 38 7.49 4.91 -1.89
C ASP A 38 7.54 6.43 -1.77
N GLU A 39 6.88 6.94 -0.74
CA GLU A 39 6.99 8.35 -0.36
C GLU A 39 8.42 8.66 0.13
N GLY A 40 8.96 9.80 -0.32
CA GLY A 40 10.26 10.30 0.12
C GLY A 40 11.43 9.81 -0.74
N TYR A 41 12.58 9.58 -0.12
CA TYR A 41 13.85 9.38 -0.84
C TYR A 41 14.05 7.97 -1.41
N LEU A 42 13.21 7.00 -1.03
CA LEU A 42 13.33 5.60 -1.44
C LEU A 42 12.84 5.36 -2.88
N GLY A 43 11.82 6.08 -3.31
CA GLY A 43 11.41 6.18 -4.71
C GLY A 43 10.90 4.88 -5.32
N GLU A 44 11.27 4.63 -6.57
CA GLU A 44 10.73 3.54 -7.39
C GLU A 44 11.38 2.18 -7.10
N ALA A 45 10.55 1.15 -7.06
CA ALA A 45 10.93 -0.23 -6.87
C ALA A 45 10.08 -1.17 -7.74
N GLN A 46 10.59 -2.38 -7.97
CA GLN A 46 9.87 -3.47 -8.61
C GLN A 46 9.60 -4.59 -7.63
N ILE A 47 8.51 -5.32 -7.83
CA ILE A 47 8.19 -6.51 -7.05
C ILE A 47 8.03 -7.75 -7.92
N THR A 48 8.44 -8.88 -7.35
CA THR A 48 8.18 -10.23 -7.90
C THR A 48 7.82 -11.17 -6.77
N GLY A 49 6.80 -12.00 -6.96
CA GLY A 49 6.27 -12.83 -5.90
C GLY A 49 5.20 -13.82 -6.35
N THR A 50 4.43 -14.29 -5.37
CA THR A 50 3.39 -15.29 -5.57
C THR A 50 2.16 -15.04 -4.70
N VAL A 51 1.02 -15.55 -5.17
CA VAL A 51 -0.25 -15.62 -4.45
C VAL A 51 -0.66 -17.08 -4.29
N MET A 52 -0.99 -17.48 -3.06
CA MET A 52 -1.46 -18.83 -2.72
C MET A 52 -2.69 -18.75 -1.81
N GLY A 53 -3.87 -19.06 -2.37
CA GLY A 53 -5.13 -18.86 -1.64
C GLY A 53 -5.37 -17.37 -1.40
N ARG A 54 -5.23 -16.94 -0.14
CA ARG A 54 -5.22 -15.53 0.30
C ARG A 54 -3.85 -15.05 0.79
N GLY A 55 -2.86 -15.94 0.82
CA GLY A 55 -1.50 -15.58 1.19
C GLY A 55 -0.79 -14.90 0.03
N VAL A 56 -0.08 -13.82 0.32
CA VAL A 56 0.78 -13.10 -0.62
C VAL A 56 2.21 -13.09 -0.11
N SER A 57 3.17 -13.28 -1.00
CA SER A 57 4.60 -13.16 -0.71
C SER A 57 5.30 -12.54 -1.90
N PHE A 58 6.11 -11.50 -1.69
CA PHE A 58 6.88 -10.89 -2.77
C PHE A 58 8.19 -10.29 -2.25
N ILE A 59 9.15 -10.15 -3.16
CA ILE A 59 10.39 -9.42 -2.94
C ILE A 59 10.28 -8.08 -3.65
N LYS A 60 10.62 -7.01 -2.94
CA LYS A 60 10.75 -5.65 -3.45
C LYS A 60 12.22 -5.30 -3.66
N GLN A 61 12.55 -4.76 -4.82
CA GLN A 61 13.88 -4.31 -5.18
C GLN A 61 13.83 -2.86 -5.66
N TYR A 62 14.54 -1.97 -4.97
CA TYR A 62 14.66 -0.58 -5.40
C TYR A 62 15.51 -0.46 -6.67
N LEU A 63 15.14 0.48 -7.54
CA LEU A 63 15.83 0.68 -8.81
C LEU A 63 17.13 1.48 -8.66
N THR A 64 17.17 2.43 -7.73
CA THR A 64 18.29 3.39 -7.62
C THR A 64 18.81 3.64 -6.21
N THR A 65 18.03 3.36 -5.16
CA THR A 65 18.28 3.89 -3.82
C THR A 65 18.90 2.89 -2.85
N SER A 66 18.55 1.61 -2.95
CA SER A 66 19.09 0.56 -2.09
C SER A 66 19.31 -0.74 -2.87
N PRO A 67 20.47 -1.40 -2.71
CA PRO A 67 20.71 -2.70 -3.32
C PRO A 67 20.03 -3.84 -2.55
N ASP A 68 19.60 -3.61 -1.31
CA ASP A 68 19.07 -4.68 -0.45
C ASP A 68 17.60 -4.99 -0.78
N PRO A 69 17.29 -6.25 -1.14
CA PRO A 69 15.90 -6.66 -1.35
C PRO A 69 15.13 -6.67 -0.03
N VAL A 70 13.86 -6.29 -0.10
CA VAL A 70 12.92 -6.32 1.02
C VAL A 70 11.92 -7.43 0.79
N SER A 71 11.82 -8.38 1.71
CA SER A 71 10.84 -9.46 1.66
C SER A 71 9.54 -9.01 2.29
N TYR A 72 8.41 -9.27 1.64
CA TYR A 72 7.07 -9.02 2.16
C TYR A 72 6.27 -10.32 2.19
N THR A 73 5.51 -10.50 3.26
CA THR A 73 4.46 -11.51 3.37
C THR A 73 3.19 -10.86 3.87
N GLY A 74 2.03 -11.38 3.47
CA GLY A 74 0.74 -10.86 3.92
C GLY A 74 -0.43 -11.80 3.66
N ILE A 75 -1.58 -11.40 4.17
CA ILE A 75 -2.85 -12.11 4.02
C ILE A 75 -3.88 -11.10 3.52
N LEU A 76 -4.53 -11.45 2.41
CA LEU A 76 -5.68 -10.75 1.87
C LEU A 76 -6.93 -11.05 2.71
N SER A 77 -7.71 -10.00 2.99
CA SER A 77 -9.02 -10.09 3.62
C SER A 77 -10.02 -10.87 2.78
N GLU A 78 -11.14 -11.30 3.39
CA GLU A 78 -12.16 -12.09 2.69
C GLU A 78 -12.95 -11.28 1.64
N ASP A 79 -13.03 -9.97 1.83
CA ASP A 79 -13.64 -9.02 0.89
C ASP A 79 -12.67 -8.53 -0.21
N GLU A 80 -11.42 -9.04 -0.21
CA GLU A 80 -10.39 -8.76 -1.21
C GLU A 80 -10.01 -7.26 -1.38
N ASN A 81 -10.29 -6.45 -0.35
CA ASN A 81 -10.02 -5.00 -0.34
C ASN A 81 -8.89 -4.56 0.59
N TYR A 82 -8.37 -5.47 1.42
CA TYR A 82 -7.33 -5.17 2.40
C TYR A 82 -6.29 -6.27 2.51
N ILE A 83 -5.01 -5.89 2.59
CA ILE A 83 -3.90 -6.80 2.84
C ILE A 83 -3.18 -6.32 4.10
N GLN A 84 -2.78 -7.24 4.96
CA GLN A 84 -1.90 -6.95 6.09
C GLN A 84 -0.82 -8.02 6.22
N GLY A 85 0.34 -7.64 6.77
CA GLY A 85 1.43 -8.58 6.91
C GLY A 85 2.70 -8.02 7.53
N GLN A 86 3.82 -8.67 7.20
CA GLN A 86 5.16 -8.32 7.68
C GLN A 86 6.13 -8.11 6.51
N TRP A 87 7.07 -7.21 6.70
CA TRP A 87 8.22 -7.04 5.83
C TRP A 87 9.53 -7.26 6.59
N GLU A 88 10.59 -7.64 5.89
CA GLU A 88 11.93 -7.77 6.46
C GLU A 88 13.06 -7.48 5.46
N ILE A 89 14.20 -7.02 5.97
CA ILE A 89 15.46 -6.85 5.23
C ILE A 89 16.53 -7.65 5.96
N ARG A 90 17.02 -8.73 5.33
CA ARG A 90 18.12 -9.58 5.82
C ARG A 90 18.02 -9.99 7.31
N ARG A 91 16.81 -10.10 7.87
CA ARG A 91 16.53 -10.33 9.30
C ARG A 91 17.05 -9.25 10.26
N LEU A 92 17.53 -8.12 9.74
CA LEU A 92 18.05 -6.99 10.54
C LEU A 92 16.95 -5.96 10.82
N PHE A 93 16.15 -5.67 9.80
CA PHE A 93 15.01 -4.78 9.89
C PHE A 93 13.75 -5.54 9.55
N SER A 94 12.67 -5.21 10.25
CA SER A 94 11.35 -5.76 9.99
C SER A 94 10.27 -4.83 10.51
N GLY A 95 9.05 -5.06 10.07
CA GLY A 95 7.88 -4.37 10.59
C GLY A 95 6.59 -4.83 9.96
N THR A 96 5.50 -4.26 10.43
CA THR A 96 4.16 -4.47 9.85
C THR A 96 4.01 -3.67 8.56
N TRP A 97 3.09 -4.12 7.72
CA TRP A 97 2.57 -3.33 6.62
C TRP A 97 1.11 -3.67 6.37
N GLU A 98 0.43 -2.75 5.70
CA GLU A 98 -0.91 -2.94 5.21
C GLU A 98 -1.11 -2.26 3.86
N ALA A 99 -2.13 -2.67 3.11
CA ALA A 99 -2.54 -2.01 1.88
C ALA A 99 -4.04 -2.15 1.63
N TYR A 100 -4.63 -1.09 1.08
CA TYR A 100 -6.03 -1.03 0.68
C TYR A 100 -6.14 -0.86 -0.83
N ARG A 101 -7.17 -1.45 -1.44
CA ARG A 101 -7.42 -1.30 -2.88
C ARG A 101 -7.66 0.18 -3.21
N GLY A 102 -6.97 0.69 -4.23
CA GLY A 102 -6.85 2.12 -4.53
C GLY A 102 -8.14 2.79 -5.04
N GLU A 103 -9.13 2.02 -5.47
CA GLU A 103 -10.40 2.55 -6.01
C GLU A 103 -11.29 3.17 -4.92
N ASP A 104 -11.21 2.68 -3.69
CA ASP A 104 -12.06 3.15 -2.59
C ASP A 104 -11.49 4.37 -1.86
N ASN A 105 -10.16 4.53 -1.84
CA ASN A 105 -9.52 5.54 -0.99
C ASN A 105 -9.40 6.92 -1.65
N LEU A 106 -9.29 7.01 -2.98
CA LEU A 106 -9.31 8.31 -3.68
C LEU A 106 -10.64 9.05 -3.47
N SER A 107 -11.75 8.31 -3.48
CA SER A 107 -13.08 8.82 -3.20
C SER A 107 -13.22 9.34 -1.76
N LEU A 108 -12.63 8.63 -0.80
CA LEU A 108 -12.63 8.99 0.62
C LEU A 108 -11.70 10.18 0.93
N GLU A 109 -10.48 10.20 0.36
CA GLU A 109 -9.57 11.35 0.48
C GLU A 109 -10.11 12.61 -0.19
N PHE A 110 -10.77 12.47 -1.35
CA PHE A 110 -11.41 13.59 -2.03
C PHE A 110 -12.54 14.19 -1.17
N ASN A 111 -13.39 13.34 -0.58
CA ASN A 111 -14.45 13.80 0.32
C ASN A 111 -13.90 14.48 1.59
N ASN A 112 -12.86 13.92 2.21
CA ASN A 112 -12.24 14.52 3.40
C ASN A 112 -11.59 15.88 3.10
N LYS A 113 -10.93 16.03 1.93
CA LYS A 113 -10.35 17.31 1.49
C LYS A 113 -11.42 18.35 1.11
N ILE A 114 -12.63 17.94 0.73
CA ILE A 114 -13.77 18.86 0.56
C ILE A 114 -14.27 19.34 1.91
N VAL A 115 -14.45 18.44 2.89
CA VAL A 115 -14.96 18.78 4.22
C VAL A 115 -14.02 19.77 4.95
N GLU A 116 -12.70 19.61 4.85
CA GLU A 116 -11.75 20.55 5.46
C GLU A 116 -11.75 21.95 4.80
N LYS A 117 -12.23 22.08 3.56
CA LYS A 117 -12.18 23.33 2.79
C LYS A 117 -13.47 24.14 2.77
N VAL A 118 -14.55 23.69 3.41
CA VAL A 118 -15.78 24.48 3.52
C VAL A 118 -15.76 25.26 4.85
N PRO A 119 -15.55 26.59 4.84
CA PRO A 119 -15.93 27.40 5.99
C PRO A 119 -17.45 27.31 6.09
N VAL A 120 -17.96 26.87 7.25
CA VAL A 120 -19.38 27.01 7.58
C VAL A 120 -19.68 28.51 7.59
N LEU A 121 -20.20 29.03 6.49
CA LEU A 121 -20.87 30.32 6.47
C LEU A 121 -22.18 30.14 7.24
N SER A 122 -22.08 30.23 8.56
CA SER A 122 -23.23 30.37 9.44
C SER A 122 -23.96 31.63 9.02
N SER A 123 -25.18 31.45 8.52
CA SER A 123 -26.11 32.50 8.18
C SER A 123 -26.44 33.33 9.42
N ALA A 124 -25.76 34.46 9.57
CA ALA A 124 -26.21 35.54 10.43
C ALA A 124 -27.07 36.50 9.60
N ILE A 125 -28.39 36.36 9.71
CA ILE A 125 -29.27 37.54 9.68
C ILE A 125 -30.24 37.36 10.85
N ALA A 126 -29.96 38.15 11.88
CA ALA A 126 -30.86 38.45 12.97
C ALA A 126 -31.83 39.57 12.56
N ASP A 127 -32.92 39.61 13.32
CA ASP A 127 -34.05 40.56 13.38
C ASP A 127 -35.18 40.42 12.34
#